data_AF-A0A9X5QN72-F1
#
_entry.id   AF-A0A9X5QN72-F1
#
_cell.length_a   1.000
_cell.length_b   1.000
_cell.length_c   1.000
_cell.angle_alpha   90.00
_cell.angle_beta   90.00
_cell.angle_gamma   90.00
#
_symmetry.space_group_name_H-M   'P 1'
#
loop_
_entity.id
_entity.type
_entity.pdbx_description
1 polymer ?
#
loop_
_entity_poly.entity_id
_entity_poly.type
_entity_poly.pdbx_seq_one_letter_code
_entity_poly.pdbx_strand_id
1 'polypeptide(L)'
;MNDAVVSTHAPELTLSSLYRDHRSWLESWLRRRLGNAWDAADLSQDTFLRVLASAQPIAQMQEPRAYLVTVGKRLLVNFHQRRSLEQAYLQALANLPEACVPSPEQRWLVLETLQALDELLDGLPVLVRRAFLWSQLEGLGYREIAERLDVSERTVKRYMAQAYEHCLLVDL
;
A
#
# COMPACT_ATOMS: atom_id res chain seq x y z
N MET A 1 -57.80 -1.08 48.48
CA MET A 1 -56.43 -1.61 48.58
C MET A 1 -56.04 -1.92 47.15
N ASN A 2 -55.20 -1.07 46.57
CA ASN A 2 -55.20 -0.72 45.15
C ASN A 2 -54.51 -1.79 44.29
N ASP A 3 -55.19 -2.16 43.21
CA ASP A 3 -54.73 -3.09 42.18
C ASP A 3 -53.46 -2.60 41.49
N ALA A 4 -52.62 -3.58 41.15
CA ALA A 4 -51.31 -3.43 40.57
C ALA A 4 -51.34 -2.63 39.25
N VAL A 5 -50.55 -1.56 39.22
CA VAL A 5 -50.24 -0.75 38.06
C VAL A 5 -49.62 -1.64 36.98
N VAL A 6 -50.35 -1.84 35.88
CA VAL A 6 -49.82 -2.36 34.63
C VAL A 6 -48.88 -1.30 34.05
N SER A 7 -47.59 -1.44 34.29
CA SER A 7 -46.56 -0.63 33.61
C SER A 7 -46.40 -1.15 32.18
N THR A 8 -47.06 -0.47 31.24
CA THR A 8 -46.84 -0.67 29.81
C THR A 8 -45.47 -0.11 29.42
N HIS A 9 -44.42 -0.95 29.41
CA HIS A 9 -43.13 -0.56 28.83
C HIS A 9 -43.26 -0.53 27.29
N ALA A 10 -43.02 0.63 26.68
CA ALA A 10 -42.79 0.75 25.24
C ALA A 10 -41.66 -0.23 24.84
N PRO A 11 -41.72 -0.86 23.66
CA PRO A 11 -40.68 -1.81 23.28
C PRO A 11 -39.34 -1.09 23.20
N GLU A 12 -38.44 -1.38 24.15
CA GLU A 12 -37.07 -0.88 24.11
C GLU A 12 -36.42 -1.37 22.82
N LEU A 13 -35.84 -0.44 22.05
CA LEU A 13 -35.17 -0.78 20.81
C LEU A 13 -33.90 -1.57 21.14
N THR A 14 -33.97 -2.89 20.94
CA THR A 14 -32.84 -3.81 21.14
C THR A 14 -32.14 -4.08 19.81
N LEU A 15 -30.88 -4.50 19.85
CA LEU A 15 -30.15 -4.90 18.65
C LEU A 15 -30.89 -5.99 17.87
N SER A 16 -31.51 -6.97 18.56
CA SER A 16 -32.27 -8.03 17.93
C SER A 16 -33.49 -7.51 17.16
N SER A 17 -34.23 -6.55 17.73
CA SER A 17 -35.34 -5.88 17.03
C SER A 17 -34.84 -5.04 15.85
N LEU A 18 -33.79 -4.24 16.06
CA LEU A 18 -33.16 -3.43 15.02
C LEU A 18 -32.70 -4.27 13.83
N TYR A 19 -32.05 -5.40 14.11
CA TYR A 19 -31.55 -6.34 13.11
C TYR A 19 -32.70 -6.97 12.33
N ARG A 20 -33.68 -7.57 13.03
CA ARG A 20 -34.84 -8.21 12.39
C ARG A 20 -35.62 -7.23 11.51
N ASP A 21 -35.81 -5.99 11.98
CA ASP A 21 -36.71 -5.03 11.35
C ASP A 21 -36.05 -4.23 10.22
N HIS A 22 -34.71 -4.22 10.13
CA HIS A 22 -33.97 -3.42 9.14
C HIS A 22 -32.95 -4.16 8.28
N ARG A 23 -32.60 -5.42 8.59
CA ARG A 23 -31.63 -6.21 7.82
C ARG A 23 -32.00 -6.32 6.35
N SER A 24 -33.21 -6.80 6.03
CA SER A 24 -33.64 -7.05 4.65
C SER A 24 -33.67 -5.76 3.81
N TRP A 25 -34.08 -4.66 4.44
CA TRP A 25 -34.06 -3.34 3.82
C TRP A 25 -32.63 -2.85 3.55
N LEU A 26 -31.73 -2.99 4.53
CA LEU A 26 -30.33 -2.57 4.39
C LEU A 26 -29.60 -3.40 3.34
N GLU A 27 -29.77 -4.72 3.34
CA GLU A 27 -29.23 -5.62 2.31
C GLU A 27 -29.73 -5.23 0.92
N SER A 28 -31.03 -4.93 0.78
CA SER A 28 -31.59 -4.46 -0.50
C SER A 28 -31.00 -3.14 -0.95
N TRP A 29 -30.76 -2.21 -0.02
CA TRP A 29 -30.13 -0.93 -0.29
C TRP A 29 -28.65 -1.08 -0.69
N LEU A 30 -27.91 -1.97 -0.02
CA LEU A 30 -26.51 -2.30 -0.33
C LEU A 30 -26.38 -3.04 -1.66
N ARG A 31 -27.27 -3.99 -1.95
CA ARG A 31 -27.27 -4.77 -3.20
C ARG A 31 -27.40 -3.87 -4.43
N ARG A 32 -28.23 -2.83 -4.37
CA ARG A 32 -28.37 -1.84 -5.46
C ARG A 32 -27.08 -1.06 -5.73
N ARG A 33 -26.17 -0.98 -4.76
CA ARG A 33 -24.89 -0.25 -4.88
C ARG A 33 -23.71 -1.14 -5.19
N LEU A 34 -23.67 -2.33 -4.61
CA LEU A 34 -22.59 -3.31 -4.78
C LEU A 34 -22.77 -4.18 -6.03
N GLY A 35 -24.01 -4.37 -6.51
CA GLY A 35 -24.33 -5.23 -7.66
C GLY A 35 -24.18 -6.73 -7.37
N ASN A 36 -23.80 -7.11 -6.15
CA ASN A 36 -23.60 -8.49 -5.71
C ASN A 36 -24.39 -8.75 -4.41
N ALA A 37 -25.09 -9.89 -4.35
CA ALA A 37 -25.94 -10.24 -3.20
C ALA A 37 -25.13 -10.72 -1.98
N TRP A 38 -24.02 -11.41 -2.19
CA TRP A 38 -23.12 -11.91 -1.14
C TRP A 38 -22.37 -10.74 -0.49
N ASP A 39 -21.75 -9.88 -1.31
CA ASP A 39 -21.07 -8.66 -0.82
C ASP A 39 -22.05 -7.78 -0.01
N ALA A 40 -23.32 -7.70 -0.44
CA ALA A 40 -24.34 -6.93 0.27
C ALA A 40 -24.76 -7.56 1.61
N ALA A 41 -24.80 -8.89 1.70
CA ALA A 41 -25.09 -9.60 2.94
C ALA A 41 -23.95 -9.42 3.95
N ASP A 42 -22.70 -9.57 3.50
CA ASP A 42 -21.51 -9.39 4.34
C ASP A 42 -21.41 -7.95 4.85
N LEU A 43 -21.56 -6.96 3.97
CA LEU A 43 -21.46 -5.56 4.37
C LEU A 43 -22.63 -5.11 5.26
N SER A 44 -23.80 -5.76 5.12
CA SER A 44 -24.93 -5.59 6.04
C SER A 44 -24.58 -6.13 7.42
N GLN A 45 -24.03 -7.35 7.50
CA GLN A 45 -23.56 -7.95 8.75
C GLN A 45 -22.51 -7.07 9.43
N ASP A 46 -21.49 -6.61 8.71
CA ASP A 46 -20.47 -5.69 9.21
C ASP A 46 -21.06 -4.38 9.75
N THR A 47 -22.12 -3.88 9.10
CA THR A 47 -22.84 -2.69 9.56
C THR A 47 -23.43 -2.93 10.95
N PHE A 48 -24.13 -4.05 11.14
CA PHE A 48 -24.73 -4.38 12.45
C PHE A 48 -23.67 -4.73 13.51
N LEU A 49 -22.56 -5.38 13.14
CA LEU A 49 -21.44 -5.62 14.05
C LEU A 49 -20.81 -4.30 14.54
N ARG A 50 -20.67 -3.31 13.65
CA ARG A 50 -20.20 -1.97 14.04
C ARG A 50 -21.18 -1.23 14.93
N VAL A 51 -22.49 -1.40 14.70
CA VAL A 51 -23.53 -0.83 15.57
C VAL A 51 -23.46 -1.47 16.95
N LEU A 52 -23.31 -2.80 17.03
CA LEU A 52 -23.15 -3.54 18.29
C LEU A 52 -21.90 -3.10 19.06
N ALA A 53 -20.78 -2.90 18.37
CA ALA A 53 -19.53 -2.46 18.98
C ALA A 53 -19.49 -0.95 19.31
N SER A 54 -20.51 -0.19 18.90
CA SER A 54 -20.54 1.26 19.14
C SER A 54 -20.95 1.57 20.58
N ALA A 55 -20.34 2.61 21.16
CA ALA A 55 -20.66 3.08 22.51
C ALA A 55 -22.02 3.79 22.61
N GLN A 56 -22.75 3.95 21.50
CA GLN A 56 -24.03 4.64 21.47
C GLN A 56 -25.15 3.70 21.93
N PRO A 57 -25.95 4.08 22.95
CA PRO A 57 -27.08 3.28 23.37
C PRO A 57 -28.11 3.14 22.24
N ILE A 58 -28.36 1.91 21.80
CA ILE A 58 -29.33 1.59 20.73
C ILE A 58 -30.74 2.07 21.09
N ALA A 59 -31.09 2.03 22.38
CA ALA A 59 -32.37 2.51 22.92
C ALA A 59 -32.59 4.02 22.73
N GLN A 60 -31.54 4.81 22.48
CA GLN A 60 -31.61 6.26 22.27
C GLN A 60 -31.56 6.65 20.78
N MET A 61 -31.58 5.67 19.87
CA MET A 61 -31.47 5.90 18.43
C MET A 61 -32.80 6.40 17.86
N GLN A 62 -32.89 7.70 17.52
CA GLN A 62 -34.11 8.30 16.97
C GLN A 62 -34.35 7.93 15.50
N GLU A 63 -33.29 7.80 14.69
CA GLU A 63 -33.39 7.48 13.26
C GLU A 63 -32.54 6.25 12.87
N PRO A 64 -33.05 5.04 13.15
CA PRO A 64 -32.31 3.80 12.92
C PRO A 64 -31.81 3.62 11.49
N ARG A 65 -32.67 3.91 10.50
CA ARG A 65 -32.33 3.78 9.07
C ARG A 65 -31.26 4.76 8.62
N ALA A 66 -31.32 6.01 9.06
CA ALA A 66 -30.34 7.03 8.72
C ALA A 66 -28.96 6.70 9.30
N TYR A 67 -28.93 6.20 10.54
CA TYR A 67 -27.71 5.73 11.18
C TYR A 67 -27.10 4.53 10.46
N LEU A 68 -27.89 3.48 10.18
CA LEU A 68 -27.44 2.29 9.45
C LEU A 68 -26.90 2.64 8.07
N VAL A 69 -27.56 3.55 7.34
CA VAL A 69 -27.06 4.04 6.04
C VAL A 69 -25.74 4.79 6.20
N THR A 70 -25.55 5.56 7.27
CA THR A 70 -24.30 6.29 7.52
C THR A 70 -23.14 5.32 7.75
N VAL A 71 -23.34 4.32 8.59
CA VAL A 71 -22.33 3.27 8.83
C VAL A 71 -22.08 2.45 7.57
N GLY A 72 -23.15 2.03 6.87
CA GLY A 72 -23.06 1.27 5.63
C GLY A 72 -22.37 2.03 4.50
N LYS A 73 -22.60 3.34 4.34
CA LYS A 73 -21.88 4.19 3.38
C LYS A 73 -20.39 4.20 3.64
N ARG A 74 -19.96 4.36 4.90
CA ARG A 74 -18.53 4.34 5.27
C ARG A 74 -17.88 2.99 4.96
N LEU A 75 -18.58 1.90 5.27
CA LEU A 75 -18.14 0.55 4.92
C LEU A 75 -18.02 0.36 3.41
N LEU A 76 -19.00 0.85 2.64
CA LEU A 76 -19.02 0.74 1.18
C LEU A 76 -17.86 1.48 0.52
N VAL A 77 -17.52 2.68 1.01
CA VAL A 77 -16.33 3.42 0.53
C VAL A 77 -15.06 2.61 0.78
N ASN A 78 -14.90 2.05 1.98
CA ASN A 78 -13.74 1.23 2.32
C ASN A 78 -13.65 -0.03 1.44
N PHE A 79 -14.78 -0.69 1.21
CA PHE A 79 -14.89 -1.85 0.33
C PHE A 79 -14.40 -1.54 -1.09
N HIS A 80 -14.87 -0.44 -1.70
CA HIS A 80 -14.43 -0.05 -3.03
C HIS A 80 -12.95 0.35 -3.08
N GLN A 81 -12.43 1.03 -2.05
CA GLN A 81 -11.01 1.36 -1.97
C GLN A 81 -10.15 0.09 -1.93
N ARG A 82 -10.50 -0.88 -1.07
CA ARG A 82 -9.79 -2.17 -0.99
C ARG A 82 -9.84 -2.93 -2.30
N ARG A 83 -11.02 -3.03 -2.91
CA ARG A 83 -11.21 -3.71 -4.19
C ARG A 83 -10.44 -3.03 -5.32
N SER A 84 -10.42 -1.70 -5.37
CA SER A 84 -9.64 -0.95 -6.35
C SER A 84 -8.14 -1.19 -6.19
N LEU A 85 -7.64 -1.23 -4.95
CA LEU A 85 -6.24 -1.52 -4.67
C LEU A 85 -5.88 -2.96 -5.10
N GLU A 86 -6.70 -3.93 -4.74
CA GLU A 86 -6.52 -5.33 -5.11
C GLU A 86 -6.52 -5.50 -6.64
N GLN A 87 -7.47 -4.87 -7.34
CA GLN A 87 -7.53 -4.89 -8.81
C GLN A 87 -6.29 -4.25 -9.44
N ALA A 88 -5.84 -3.09 -8.93
CA ALA A 88 -4.62 -2.45 -9.42
C ALA A 88 -3.39 -3.34 -9.21
N TYR A 89 -3.31 -4.01 -8.07
CA TYR A 89 -2.24 -4.96 -7.77
C TYR A 89 -2.26 -6.19 -8.70
N LEU A 90 -3.43 -6.81 -8.89
CA LEU A 90 -3.59 -7.94 -9.80
C LEU A 90 -3.27 -7.55 -11.24
N GLN A 91 -3.64 -6.33 -11.65
CA GLN A 91 -3.30 -5.81 -12.98
C GLN A 91 -1.79 -5.57 -13.12
N ALA A 92 -1.13 -5.03 -12.09
CA ALA A 92 0.32 -4.89 -12.07
C ALA A 92 1.02 -6.26 -12.17
N LEU A 93 0.53 -7.26 -11.44
CA LEU A 93 1.05 -8.63 -11.48
C LEU A 93 0.84 -9.30 -12.84
N ALA A 94 -0.33 -9.11 -13.46
CA ALA A 94 -0.60 -9.63 -14.80
C ALA A 94 0.27 -8.98 -15.88
N ASN A 95 0.73 -7.75 -15.66
CA ASN A 95 1.62 -7.02 -16.57
C ASN A 95 3.11 -7.23 -16.25
N LEU A 96 3.45 -7.97 -15.18
CA LEU A 96 4.85 -8.31 -14.96
C LEU A 96 5.33 -9.23 -16.10
N PRO A 97 6.50 -8.96 -16.68
CA PRO A 97 7.08 -9.88 -17.64
C PRO A 97 7.26 -11.24 -16.97
N GLU A 98 7.09 -12.31 -17.74
CA GLU A 98 7.42 -13.65 -17.26
C GLU A 98 8.83 -13.64 -16.69
N ALA A 99 9.01 -14.27 -15.52
CA ALA A 99 10.31 -14.42 -14.90
C ALA A 99 11.20 -15.28 -15.81
N CYS A 100 11.89 -14.63 -16.73
CA CYS A 100 12.84 -15.27 -17.61
C CYS A 100 14.13 -15.49 -16.82
N VAL A 101 14.51 -16.75 -16.63
CA VAL A 101 15.89 -17.06 -16.23
C VAL A 101 16.75 -16.78 -17.46
N PRO A 102 17.70 -15.83 -17.39
CA PRO A 102 18.58 -15.57 -18.53
C PRO A 102 19.30 -16.85 -18.95
N SER A 103 19.46 -17.06 -20.25
CA SER A 103 20.15 -18.23 -20.78
C SER A 103 21.59 -18.29 -20.24
N PRO A 104 22.23 -19.47 -20.20
CA PRO A 104 23.63 -19.57 -19.82
C PRO A 104 24.50 -18.55 -20.55
N GLU A 105 24.33 -18.38 -21.86
CA GLU A 105 25.05 -17.45 -22.72
C GLU A 105 24.80 -15.99 -22.31
N GLN A 106 23.56 -15.62 -22.02
CA GLN A 106 23.24 -14.26 -21.56
C GLN A 106 23.88 -13.96 -20.21
N ARG A 107 23.89 -14.94 -19.28
CA ARG A 107 24.59 -14.78 -17.99
C ARG A 107 26.10 -14.65 -18.18
N TRP A 108 26.67 -15.45 -19.08
CA TRP A 108 28.09 -15.35 -19.41
C TRP A 108 28.45 -13.98 -19.95
N LEU A 109 27.66 -13.44 -20.89
CA LEU A 109 27.85 -12.08 -21.41
C LEU A 109 27.79 -11.03 -20.29
N VAL A 110 26.84 -11.13 -19.37
CA VAL A 110 26.77 -10.22 -18.21
C VAL A 110 28.01 -10.34 -17.33
N LEU A 111 28.46 -11.55 -17.01
CA LEU A 111 29.66 -11.75 -16.20
C LEU A 111 30.92 -11.22 -16.88
N GLU A 112 31.06 -11.44 -18.19
CA GLU A 112 32.16 -10.92 -18.99
C GLU A 112 32.16 -9.39 -18.99
N THR A 113 30.99 -8.75 -19.17
CA THR A 113 30.89 -7.28 -19.09
C THR A 113 31.24 -6.73 -17.71
N LEU A 114 30.83 -7.43 -16.63
CA LEU A 114 31.18 -7.02 -15.27
C LEU A 114 32.68 -7.15 -15.01
N GLN A 115 33.31 -8.20 -15.53
CA GLN A 115 34.75 -8.39 -15.41
C GLN A 115 35.53 -7.32 -16.18
N ALA A 116 35.11 -7.00 -17.40
CA ALA A 116 35.71 -5.91 -18.18
C ALA A 116 35.59 -4.55 -17.48
N LEU A 117 34.46 -4.28 -16.81
CA LEU A 117 34.28 -3.05 -16.02
C LEU A 117 35.18 -3.03 -14.77
N ASP A 118 35.38 -4.16 -14.10
CA ASP A 118 36.26 -4.25 -12.94
C ASP A 118 37.73 -4.02 -13.35
N GLU A 119 38.17 -4.66 -14.43
CA GLU A 119 39.50 -4.47 -15.02
C GLU A 119 39.74 -3.01 -15.45
N LEU A 120 38.74 -2.36 -16.07
CA LEU A 120 38.82 -0.96 -16.45
C LEU A 120 38.89 -0.03 -15.24
N LEU A 121 38.29 -0.39 -14.11
CA LEU A 121 38.32 0.43 -12.89
C LEU A 121 39.52 0.13 -11.99
N ASP A 122 40.24 -0.97 -12.19
CA ASP A 122 41.39 -1.36 -11.37
C ASP A 122 42.59 -0.41 -11.50
N GLY A 123 42.70 0.34 -12.60
CA GLY A 123 43.72 1.38 -12.76
C GLY A 123 43.46 2.66 -11.93
N LEU A 124 42.30 2.79 -11.29
CA LEU A 124 41.96 3.96 -10.47
C LEU A 124 42.46 3.84 -9.02
N PRO A 125 42.92 4.96 -8.42
CA PRO A 125 43.14 5.01 -6.98
C PRO A 125 41.87 4.67 -6.20
N VAL A 126 42.02 3.94 -5.09
CA VAL A 126 40.89 3.40 -4.29
C VAL A 126 39.83 4.45 -3.93
N LEU A 127 40.24 5.65 -3.54
CA LEU A 127 39.32 6.74 -3.17
C LEU A 127 38.58 7.32 -4.38
N VAL A 128 39.23 7.35 -5.55
CA VAL A 128 38.64 7.81 -6.81
C VAL A 128 37.60 6.81 -7.28
N ARG A 129 37.96 5.52 -7.31
CA ARG A 129 37.04 4.42 -7.65
C ARG A 129 35.82 4.41 -6.73
N ARG A 130 36.02 4.56 -5.41
CA ARG A 130 34.93 4.58 -4.43
C ARG A 130 33.98 5.75 -4.62
N ALA A 131 34.51 6.97 -4.81
CA ALA A 131 33.69 8.15 -5.08
C ALA A 131 32.86 7.97 -6.37
N PHE A 132 33.48 7.41 -7.42
CA PHE A 132 32.82 7.15 -8.69
C PHE A 132 31.68 6.14 -8.57
N LEU A 133 31.92 4.99 -7.93
CA LEU A 133 30.89 3.96 -7.73
C LEU A 133 29.72 4.48 -6.88
N TRP A 134 29.97 5.25 -5.82
CA TRP A 134 28.91 5.87 -5.02
C TRP A 134 28.05 6.84 -5.82
N SER A 135 28.66 7.61 -6.72
CA SER A 135 27.89 8.49 -7.61
C SER A 135 27.08 7.72 -8.65
N GLN A 136 27.66 6.69 -9.29
CA GLN A 136 27.04 6.01 -10.43
C GLN A 136 26.08 4.88 -10.04
N LEU A 137 26.36 4.14 -8.97
CA LEU A 137 25.55 2.99 -8.53
C LEU A 137 24.60 3.35 -7.39
N GLU A 138 25.06 4.11 -6.39
CA GLU A 138 24.25 4.49 -5.23
C GLU A 138 23.51 5.83 -5.44
N GLY A 139 23.83 6.58 -6.49
CA GLY A 139 23.17 7.87 -6.80
C GLY A 139 23.50 8.99 -5.80
N LEU A 140 24.56 8.85 -5.01
CA LEU A 140 24.94 9.82 -3.98
C LEU A 140 25.42 11.14 -4.60
N GLY A 141 25.03 12.26 -3.96
CA GLY A 141 25.48 13.59 -4.32
C GLY A 141 26.93 13.85 -3.89
N TYR A 142 27.60 14.81 -4.54
CA TYR A 142 29.02 15.09 -4.27
C TYR A 142 29.28 15.57 -2.84
N ARG A 143 28.33 16.27 -2.22
CA ARG A 143 28.40 16.68 -0.81
C ARG A 143 28.39 15.48 0.14
N GLU A 144 27.53 14.51 -0.11
CA GLU A 144 27.42 13.29 0.71
C GLU A 144 28.67 12.43 0.58
N ILE A 145 29.22 12.32 -0.64
CA ILE A 145 30.49 11.64 -0.89
C ILE A 145 31.65 12.34 -0.18
N ALA A 146 31.67 13.68 -0.20
CA ALA A 146 32.69 14.49 0.46
C ALA A 146 32.70 14.27 1.98
N GLU A 147 31.52 14.32 2.59
CA GLU A 147 31.32 14.01 4.01
C GLU A 147 31.76 12.58 4.35
N ARG A 148 31.45 11.59 3.51
CA ARG A 148 31.77 10.17 3.74
C ARG A 148 33.26 9.84 3.57
N LEU A 149 33.98 10.58 2.74
CA LEU A 149 35.42 10.41 2.51
C LEU A 149 36.29 11.34 3.36
N ASP A 150 35.68 12.24 4.15
CA ASP A 150 36.37 13.30 4.89
C ASP A 150 37.25 14.19 3.98
N VAL A 151 36.67 14.63 2.86
CA VAL A 151 37.33 15.50 1.88
C VAL A 151 36.41 16.65 1.47
N SER A 152 36.95 17.65 0.76
CA SER A 152 36.13 18.73 0.19
C SER A 152 35.33 18.27 -1.04
N GLU A 153 34.18 18.88 -1.31
CA GLU A 153 33.44 18.67 -2.57
C GLU A 153 34.29 18.95 -3.82
N ARG A 154 35.23 19.89 -3.74
CA ARG A 154 36.20 20.17 -4.83
C ARG A 154 37.08 18.94 -5.10
N THR A 155 37.49 18.23 -4.06
CA THR A 155 38.25 16.98 -4.19
C THR A 155 37.42 15.89 -4.86
N VAL A 156 36.14 15.75 -4.48
CA VAL A 156 35.22 14.79 -5.11
C VAL A 156 35.04 15.09 -6.60
N LYS A 157 34.84 16.37 -6.98
CA LYS A 157 34.77 16.76 -8.40
C LYS A 157 36.04 16.38 -9.18
N ARG A 158 37.22 16.55 -8.56
CA ARG A 158 38.49 16.12 -9.16
C ARG A 158 38.56 14.59 -9.29
N TYR A 159 38.11 13.84 -8.29
CA TYR A 159 38.04 12.38 -8.38
C TYR A 159 37.11 11.94 -9.51
N MET A 160 35.93 12.55 -9.67
CA MET A 160 35.03 12.24 -10.79
C MET A 160 35.68 12.52 -12.14
N ALA A 161 36.34 13.68 -12.31
CA ALA A 161 37.05 13.99 -13.55
C ALA A 161 38.13 12.95 -13.87
N GLN A 162 38.92 12.55 -12.87
CA GLN A 162 39.95 11.53 -13.01
C GLN A 162 39.35 10.15 -13.37
N ALA A 163 38.22 9.78 -12.77
CA ALA A 163 37.52 8.55 -13.08
C ALA A 163 37.02 8.53 -14.54
N TYR A 164 36.35 9.60 -14.98
CA TYR A 164 35.88 9.71 -16.37
C TYR A 164 37.03 9.72 -17.38
N GLU A 165 38.10 10.45 -17.09
CA GLU A 165 39.30 10.47 -17.93
C GLU A 165 39.90 9.06 -18.06
N HIS A 166 40.03 8.33 -16.95
CA HIS A 166 40.51 6.95 -16.97
C HIS A 166 39.62 6.05 -17.84
N CYS A 167 38.30 6.10 -17.65
CA CYS A 167 37.37 5.30 -18.45
C CYS A 167 37.39 5.65 -19.94
N LEU A 168 37.77 6.87 -20.32
CA LEU A 168 37.87 7.31 -21.72
C LEU A 168 39.21 6.95 -22.38
N LEU A 169 40.27 6.80 -21.60
CA LEU A 169 41.63 6.56 -22.10
C LEU A 169 42.03 5.08 -22.12
N VAL A 170 41.27 4.22 -21.43
CA VAL A 170 41.42 2.77 -21.54
C VAL A 170 40.80 2.34 -22.87
N ASP A 171 41.64 2.03 -23.86
CA ASP A 171 41.20 1.41 -25.12
C ASP A 171 40.61 0.02 -24.81
N LEU A 172 39.37 -0.20 -25.23
CA LEU A 172 38.65 -1.48 -25.18
C LEU A 172 39.13 -2.45 -26.28
#